data_AF-A0A3B9WR63-F1
#
_entry.id   AF-A0A3B9WR63-F1
#
_cell.length_a   1.000
_cell.length_b   1.000
_cell.length_c   1.000
_cell.angle_alpha   90.00
_cell.angle_beta   90.00
_cell.angle_gamma   90.00
#
_symmetry.space_group_name_H-M   'P 1'
#
loop_
_entity.id
_entity.type
_entity.pdbx_description
1 polymer ?
#
loop_
_entity_poly.entity_id
_entity_poly.type
_entity_poly.pdbx_seq_one_letter_code
_entity_poly.pdbx_strand_id
1 'polypeptide(L)'
;RGEAHTRIHLSIGSEIVDPLPLEIFLSARWGLYSYTRSRRIRYAPISHPQWKLQRAEIISLDDTLIEAAGFTKPVGTPHVMFAPGVPVRVGLPKTL
;
A
#
# COMPACT_ATOMS: atom_id res chain seq x y z
N ARG A 1 -9.54 0.24 22.25
CA ARG A 1 -8.82 0.13 20.95
C ARG A 1 -7.35 0.26 21.29
N GLY A 2 -6.52 -0.71 20.94
CA GLY A 2 -5.07 -0.54 21.05
C GLY A 2 -4.64 0.64 20.18
N GLU A 3 -3.59 1.35 20.59
CA GLU A 3 -3.01 2.41 19.76
C GLU A 3 -2.48 1.79 18.46
N ALA A 4 -2.90 2.32 17.32
CA ALA A 4 -2.48 1.84 16.02
C ALA A 4 -1.08 2.38 15.71
N HIS A 5 -0.08 1.51 15.55
CA HIS A 5 1.29 1.90 15.28
C HIS A 5 1.97 0.97 14.29
N THR A 6 2.98 1.51 13.62
CA THR A 6 3.83 0.78 12.68
C THR A 6 5.26 1.33 12.76
N ARG A 7 6.23 0.45 12.99
CA ARG A 7 7.65 0.72 12.82
C ARG A 7 8.24 -0.39 11.96
N ILE A 8 8.80 0.00 10.81
CA ILE A 8 9.38 -0.94 9.84
C ILE A 8 10.82 -0.51 9.57
N HIS A 9 11.77 -1.41 9.76
CA HIS A 9 13.15 -1.22 9.31
C HIS A 9 13.41 -2.18 8.15
N LEU A 10 13.88 -1.63 7.03
CA LEU A 10 14.10 -2.36 5.80
C LEU A 10 15.56 -2.29 5.37
N SER A 11 16.06 -3.38 4.81
CA SER A 11 17.21 -3.36 3.90
C SER A 11 16.69 -3.19 2.48
N ILE A 12 17.19 -2.19 1.75
CA ILE A 12 16.77 -1.92 0.36
C ILE A 12 17.85 -2.46 -0.58
N GLY A 13 17.42 -3.27 -1.54
CA GLY A 13 18.25 -3.90 -2.55
C GLY A 13 18.12 -3.27 -3.93
N SER A 14 18.34 -4.10 -4.95
CA SER A 14 18.36 -3.69 -6.36
C SER A 14 16.97 -3.33 -6.90
N GLU A 15 16.96 -2.52 -7.96
CA GLU A 15 15.75 -2.21 -8.73
C GLU A 15 15.17 -3.48 -9.38
N ILE A 16 13.84 -3.55 -9.41
CA ILE A 16 13.06 -4.57 -10.11
C ILE A 16 12.76 -4.04 -11.51
N VAL A 17 13.54 -4.49 -12.49
CA VAL A 17 13.41 -4.04 -13.89
C VAL A 17 12.21 -4.71 -14.58
N ASP A 18 11.92 -5.96 -14.25
CA ASP A 18 10.79 -6.73 -14.78
C ASP A 18 9.93 -7.24 -13.60
N PRO A 19 8.89 -6.48 -13.20
CA PRO A 19 8.08 -6.83 -12.05
C PRO A 19 7.17 -8.01 -12.37
N LEU A 20 7.09 -8.95 -11.42
CA LEU A 20 6.19 -10.08 -11.50
C LEU A 20 4.72 -9.60 -11.50
N PRO A 21 3.78 -10.42 -12.01
CA PRO A 21 2.36 -10.04 -12.03
C PRO A 21 1.80 -9.62 -10.66
N LEU A 22 2.24 -10.26 -9.57
CA LEU A 22 1.85 -9.88 -8.21
C LEU A 22 2.38 -8.50 -7.80
N GLU A 23 3.61 -8.16 -8.20
CA GLU A 23 4.25 -6.88 -7.90
C GLU A 23 3.55 -5.73 -8.64
N ILE A 24 3.13 -5.99 -9.88
CA ILE A 24 2.27 -5.10 -10.66
C ILE A 24 0.91 -4.95 -9.98
N PHE A 25 0.26 -6.06 -9.59
CA PHE A 25 -1.05 -6.03 -8.94
C PHE A 25 -1.04 -5.20 -7.64
N LEU A 26 0.00 -5.33 -6.82
CA LEU A 26 0.11 -4.61 -5.55
C LEU A 26 0.40 -3.10 -5.72
N SER A 27 1.02 -2.69 -6.84
CA SER A 27 1.48 -1.31 -7.05
C SER A 27 0.62 -0.50 -8.04
N ALA A 28 -0.01 -1.15 -9.04
CA ALA A 28 -0.79 -0.49 -10.09
C ALA A 28 -2.23 -0.18 -9.65
N ARG A 29 -2.38 0.78 -8.71
CA ARG A 29 -3.69 1.15 -8.15
C ARG A 29 -4.23 2.45 -8.76
N TRP A 30 -5.30 2.33 -9.54
CA TRP A 30 -5.85 3.41 -10.37
C TRP A 30 -7.09 4.09 -9.80
N GLY A 31 -7.51 3.76 -8.58
CA GLY A 31 -8.73 4.29 -7.99
C GLY A 31 -8.69 4.36 -6.46
N LEU A 32 -9.24 5.44 -5.92
CA LEU A 32 -9.47 5.63 -4.50
C LEU A 32 -10.96 5.53 -4.19
N TYR A 33 -11.29 4.77 -3.16
CA TYR A 33 -12.65 4.65 -2.65
C TYR A 33 -12.73 5.21 -1.23
N SER A 34 -13.80 5.96 -0.94
CA SER A 34 -14.05 6.50 0.40
C SER A 34 -15.55 6.60 0.67
N TYR A 35 -15.93 6.78 1.93
CA TYR A 35 -17.30 7.10 2.30
C TYR A 35 -17.52 8.62 2.47
N THR A 36 -18.69 9.11 2.09
CA THR A 36 -19.20 10.41 2.53
C THR A 36 -19.56 10.37 4.02
N ARG A 37 -19.82 11.54 4.61
CA ARG A 37 -20.44 11.61 5.95
C ARG A 37 -21.79 10.89 6.03
N SER A 38 -22.53 10.84 4.91
CA SER A 38 -23.79 10.10 4.78
C SER A 38 -23.61 8.64 4.36
N ARG A 39 -22.41 8.06 4.50
CA ARG A 39 -22.08 6.66 4.19
C ARG A 39 -22.32 6.22 2.73
N ARG A 40 -22.33 7.16 1.78
CA ARG A 40 -22.31 6.84 0.35
C ARG A 40 -20.90 6.60 -0.14
N ILE A 41 -20.72 5.67 -1.08
CA ILE A 41 -19.41 5.40 -1.67
C ILE A 41 -19.06 6.53 -2.64
N ARG A 42 -17.81 6.99 -2.60
CA ARG A 42 -17.21 7.86 -3.61
C ARG A 42 -16.03 7.16 -4.25
N TYR A 43 -15.87 7.41 -5.53
CA TYR A 43 -14.74 7.00 -6.33
C TYR A 43 -13.98 8.23 -6.84
N ALA A 44 -12.65 8.20 -6.78
CA ALA A 44 -11.78 9.16 -7.46
C ALA A 44 -10.76 8.41 -8.31
N PRO A 45 -10.53 8.81 -9.58
CA PRO A 45 -9.49 8.20 -10.39
C PRO A 45 -8.10 8.62 -9.87
N ILE A 46 -7.16 7.67 -9.89
CA ILE A 46 -5.75 7.90 -9.58
C ILE A 46 -4.92 7.77 -10.86
N SER A 47 -3.95 8.66 -11.04
CA SER A 47 -2.94 8.56 -12.09
C SER A 47 -1.54 8.67 -11.48
N HIS A 48 -0.68 7.73 -11.83
CA HIS A 48 0.74 7.70 -11.46
C HIS A 48 1.55 6.98 -12.55
N PRO A 49 2.84 7.27 -12.72
CA PRO A 49 3.71 6.43 -13.54
C PRO A 49 3.88 5.05 -12.89
N GLN A 50 4.45 4.08 -13.62
CA GLN A 50 4.87 2.83 -13.00
C GLN A 50 5.82 3.11 -11.83
N TRP A 51 5.63 2.38 -10.73
CA TRP A 51 6.46 2.52 -9.54
C TRP A 51 7.85 1.96 -9.84
N LYS A 52 8.90 2.70 -9.49
CA LYS A 52 10.28 2.20 -9.53
C LYS A 52 10.52 1.33 -8.30
N LEU A 53 10.12 0.06 -8.41
CA LEU A 53 10.18 -0.90 -7.30
C LEU A 53 11.60 -1.40 -7.09
N GLN A 54 11.97 -1.65 -5.84
CA GLN A 54 13.22 -2.25 -5.41
C GLN A 54 12.93 -3.47 -4.55
N ARG A 55 13.79 -4.49 -4.65
CA ARG A 55 13.79 -5.60 -3.70
C ARG A 55 14.07 -5.05 -2.31
N ALA A 56 13.41 -5.59 -1.30
CA ALA A 56 13.65 -5.19 0.08
C ALA A 56 13.45 -6.37 1.02
N GLU A 57 14.13 -6.33 2.16
CA GLU A 57 14.03 -7.32 3.21
C GLU A 57 13.67 -6.62 4.53
N ILE A 58 12.83 -7.26 5.34
CA ILE A 58 12.48 -6.75 6.66
C ILE A 58 13.59 -7.10 7.65
N ILE A 59 14.18 -6.08 8.25
CA ILE A 59 15.13 -6.20 9.37
C ILE A 59 14.34 -6.29 10.68
N SER A 60 13.32 -5.45 10.84
CA SER A 60 12.38 -5.51 11.95
C SER A 60 11.02 -4.94 11.56
N LEU A 61 9.97 -5.53 12.14
CA LEU A 61 8.58 -5.12 11.95
C LEU A 61 7.86 -5.17 13.30
N ASP A 62 7.45 -4.01 13.79
CA ASP A 62 6.56 -3.84 14.93
C ASP A 62 5.30 -3.12 14.42
N ASP A 63 4.23 -3.87 14.18
CA ASP A 63 3.02 -3.36 13.54
C ASP A 63 1.76 -3.94 14.19
N THR A 64 0.78 -3.08 14.41
CA THR A 64 -0.53 -3.41 14.99
C THR A 64 -1.68 -3.04 14.07
N LEU A 65 -1.43 -2.51 12.86
CA LEU A 65 -2.49 -1.98 12.00
C LEU A 65 -3.54 -3.02 11.62
N ILE A 66 -3.12 -4.25 11.31
CA ILE A 66 -4.04 -5.33 10.92
C ILE A 66 -4.98 -5.70 12.08
N GLU A 67 -4.43 -5.82 13.29
CA GLU A 67 -5.18 -6.13 14.51
C GLU A 67 -6.08 -4.95 14.94
N ALA A 68 -5.59 -3.72 14.82
CA ALA A 68 -6.37 -2.51 15.08
C ALA A 68 -7.56 -2.35 14.12
N ALA A 69 -7.46 -2.89 12.91
CA ALA A 69 -8.56 -2.98 11.94
C ALA A 69 -9.55 -4.13 12.24
N GLY A 70 -9.31 -4.95 13.26
CA GLY A 70 -10.18 -6.05 13.69
C GLY A 70 -9.90 -7.39 13.01
N PHE A 71 -8.77 -7.53 12.31
CA PHE A 71 -8.34 -8.78 11.68
C PHE A 71 -7.32 -9.52 12.57
N THR A 72 -7.14 -10.82 12.32
CA THR A 72 -6.09 -11.60 12.97
C THR A 72 -4.71 -11.25 12.43
N LYS A 73 -3.69 -11.36 13.26
CA LYS A 73 -2.29 -11.17 12.85
C LYS A 73 -1.94 -12.06 11.63
N PRO A 74 -1.30 -11.52 10.57
CA PRO A 74 -0.89 -12.30 9.42
C PRO A 74 0.13 -13.40 9.79
N VAL A 75 0.09 -14.51 9.08
CA VAL A 75 1.03 -15.64 9.21
C VAL A 75 1.82 -15.83 7.92
N GLY A 76 3.07 -16.28 8.05
CA GLY A 76 3.97 -16.56 6.93
C GLY A 76 4.95 -15.43 6.61
N THR A 77 5.77 -15.65 5.58
CA THR A 77 6.80 -14.70 5.15
C THR A 77 6.14 -13.51 4.43
N PRO A 78 6.45 -12.27 4.82
CA PRO A 78 5.92 -11.09 4.16
C PRO A 78 6.49 -10.94 2.74
N HIS A 79 5.67 -10.44 1.83
CA HIS A 79 6.12 -9.99 0.51
C HIS A 79 6.51 -8.52 0.59
N VAL A 80 7.77 -8.19 0.26
CA VAL A 80 8.36 -6.88 0.58
C VAL A 80 8.98 -6.25 -0.65
N MET A 81 8.58 -5.01 -0.94
CA MET A 81 9.14 -4.15 -1.98
C MET A 81 9.21 -2.73 -1.45
N PHE A 82 10.15 -1.95 -1.95
CA PHE A 82 10.30 -0.53 -1.64
C PHE A 82 10.21 0.33 -2.90
N ALA A 83 9.68 1.54 -2.78
CA ALA A 83 9.83 2.58 -3.78
C ALA A 83 10.15 3.91 -3.08
N PRO A 84 11.14 4.69 -3.55
CA PRO A 84 11.57 5.93 -2.90
C PRO A 84 10.53 7.06 -2.91
N GLY A 85 9.47 6.92 -3.71
CA GLY A 85 8.38 7.87 -3.84
C GLY A 85 7.81 7.87 -5.25
N VAL A 86 6.50 8.10 -5.39
CA VAL A 86 5.82 8.10 -6.68
C VAL A 86 4.96 9.35 -6.80
N PRO A 87 5.08 10.13 -7.89
CA PRO A 87 4.19 11.25 -8.12
C PRO A 87 2.78 10.74 -8.42
N VAL A 88 1.82 11.10 -7.57
CA VAL A 88 0.43 10.67 -7.66
C VAL A 88 -0.47 11.88 -7.90
N ARG A 89 -1.42 11.76 -8.83
CA ARG A 89 -2.55 12.68 -8.98
C ARG A 89 -3.84 11.97 -8.64
N VAL A 90 -4.66 12.60 -7.79
CA VAL A 90 -6.01 12.15 -7.45
C VAL A 90 -7.01 13.09 -8.10
N GLY A 91 -7.91 12.55 -8.93
CA GLY A 91 -8.95 13.33 -9.59
C GLY A 91 -10.09 13.71 -8.65
N LEU A 92 -11.04 14.49 -9.17
CA LEU A 92 -12.23 14.88 -8.40
C LEU A 92 -13.08 13.64 -8.07
N PRO A 93 -13.49 13.47 -6.80
CA PRO A 93 -14.32 12.35 -6.41
C PRO A 93 -15.75 12.48 -6.96
N LYS A 94 -16.31 11.37 -7.43
CA LYS A 94 -17.71 11.23 -7.84
C LYS A 94 -18.40 10.26 -6.89
N THR A 95 -19.63 10.56 -6.50
CA THR A 95 -20.47 9.61 -5.74
C THR A 95 -20.87 8.48 -6.69
N LEU A 96 -20.71 7.24 -6.22
CA LEU A 96 -21.22 6.04 -6.89
C LEU A 96 -22.65 5.74 -6.47
#